data_AF-A0A239DR53-F1
#
_entry.id   AF-A0A239DR53-F1
#
_cell.length_a   1.000
_cell.length_b   1.000
_cell.length_c   1.000
_cell.angle_alpha   90.00
_cell.angle_beta   90.00
_cell.angle_gamma   90.00
#
_symmetry.space_group_name_H-M   'P 1'
#
loop_
_entity.id
_entity.type
_entity.pdbx_description
1 polymer ?
#
loop_
_entity_poly.entity_id
_entity_poly.type
_entity_poly.pdbx_seq_one_letter_code
_entity_poly.pdbx_strand_id
1 'polypeptide(L)' 'MKKLVPDPPVLCVGPGLHHEEAVRKAEEHLKRAIHAASSLPDLPTERHQMMLSNALLNMRISKALLSVALSASSVAVPV' A
#
# COMPACT_ATOMS: atom_id res chain seq x y z
N MET A 1 26.86 18.69 -19.98
CA MET A 1 26.54 17.88 -18.80
C MET A 1 25.37 16.96 -19.13
N LYS A 2 25.54 15.64 -19.05
CA LYS A 2 24.41 14.69 -19.23
C LYS A 2 23.59 14.69 -17.95
N LYS A 3 22.35 15.18 -18.00
CA LYS A 3 21.41 15.09 -16.88
C LYS A 3 21.08 13.61 -16.68
N LEU A 4 21.38 13.07 -15.50
CA LEU A 4 20.90 11.74 -15.13
C LEU A 4 19.39 11.86 -14.95
N VAL A 5 18.63 11.27 -15.87
CA VAL A 5 17.17 11.19 -15.75
C VAL A 5 16.88 9.95 -14.91
N PRO A 6 16.16 10.07 -13.78
CA PRO A 6 15.71 8.90 -13.03
C PRO A 6 14.83 8.03 -13.92
N ASP A 7 15.03 6.71 -13.86
CA ASP A 7 14.16 5.79 -14.59
C ASP A 7 12.69 5.97 -14.18
N PRO A 8 11.75 5.86 -15.13
CA PRO A 8 10.34 5.99 -14.82
C PRO A 8 9.91 4.90 -13.82
N PRO A 9 8.99 5.23 -12.89
CA PRO A 9 8.52 4.25 -11.93
C PRO A 9 7.89 3.07 -12.66
N VAL A 10 8.41 1.86 -12.40
CA VAL A 10 7.90 0.63 -12.99
C VAL A 10 6.61 0.24 -12.29
N LEU A 11 5.53 0.11 -13.06
CA LEU A 11 4.28 -0.47 -12.56
C LEU A 11 4.48 -1.96 -12.31
N CYS A 12 4.24 -2.37 -11.08
CA CYS A 12 4.43 -3.73 -10.55
C CYS A 12 3.28 -4.66 -10.93
N VAL A 13 2.28 -4.10 -11.62
CA VAL A 13 1.04 -4.71 -12.08
C VAL A 13 1.01 -4.60 -13.60
N GLY A 14 0.81 -5.74 -14.25
CA GLY A 14 0.76 -5.84 -15.71
C GLY A 14 -0.12 -7.00 -16.17
N PRO A 15 -0.43 -7.07 -17.47
CA PRO A 15 -1.21 -8.17 -18.04
C PRO A 15 -0.56 -9.54 -17.74
N GLY A 16 -1.36 -10.53 -17.36
CA GLY A 16 -0.88 -11.88 -17.06
C GLY A 16 -0.43 -12.11 -15.60
N LEU A 17 -0.56 -11.12 -14.72
CA LEU A 17 -0.30 -11.30 -13.29
C LEU A 17 -1.36 -12.21 -12.66
N HIS A 18 -0.94 -13.30 -12.04
CA HIS A 18 -1.85 -14.19 -11.32
C HIS A 18 -2.47 -13.47 -10.11
N HIS A 19 -3.71 -13.81 -9.78
CA HIS A 19 -4.45 -13.18 -8.67
C HIS A 19 -3.65 -13.19 -7.36
N GLU A 20 -3.15 -14.36 -6.94
CA GLU A 20 -2.32 -14.51 -5.74
C GLU A 20 -1.07 -13.63 -5.75
N GLU A 21 -0.42 -13.50 -6.91
CA GLU A 21 0.76 -12.66 -7.07
C GLU A 21 0.40 -11.17 -7.02
N ALA A 22 -0.74 -10.79 -7.61
CA ALA A 22 -1.28 -9.44 -7.55
C ALA A 22 -1.61 -9.02 -6.12
N VAL A 23 -2.23 -9.90 -5.34
CA VAL A 23 -2.60 -9.63 -3.95
C VAL A 23 -1.35 -9.53 -3.06
N ARG A 24 -0.35 -10.41 -3.22
CA ARG A 24 0.94 -10.28 -2.51
C ARG A 24 1.66 -8.98 -2.85
N LYS A 25 1.74 -8.61 -4.13
CA LYS A 25 2.33 -7.34 -4.55
C LYS A 25 1.57 -6.16 -3.96
N ALA A 26 0.24 -6.19 -3.92
CA ALA A 26 -0.56 -5.15 -3.28
C ALA A 26 -0.22 -5.01 -1.79
N GLU A 27 -0.08 -6.13 -1.06
CA GLU A 27 0.30 -6.11 0.35
C GLU A 27 1.70 -5.51 0.56
N GLU A 28 2.69 -5.93 -0.23
CA GLU A 28 4.05 -5.39 -0.16
C GLU A 28 4.08 -3.89 -0.45
N HIS A 29 3.37 -3.45 -1.49
CA HIS A 29 3.29 -2.04 -1.85
C HIS A 29 2.63 -1.21 -0.75
N LEU A 30 1.54 -1.70 -0.17
CA LEU A 30 0.86 -1.03 0.92
C LEU A 30 1.76 -0.94 2.16
N LYS A 31 2.51 -1.99 2.49
CA LYS A 31 3.49 -1.99 3.58
C LYS A 31 4.59 -0.95 3.35
N ARG A 32 5.14 -0.87 2.14
CA ARG A 32 6.16 0.14 1.78
C ARG A 32 5.58 1.55 1.84
N ALA A 33 4.36 1.77 1.36
CA ALA A 33 3.68 3.05 1.40
C ALA A 33 3.45 3.53 2.84
N ILE A 34 2.97 2.65 3.73
CA ILE A 34 2.80 2.97 5.17
C ILE A 34 4.14 3.37 5.79
N HIS A 35 5.21 2.60 5.51
CA HIS A 35 6.53 2.90 6.04
C HIS A 35 7.04 4.27 5.56
N ALA A 36 7.01 4.51 4.25
CA ALA A 36 7.43 5.77 3.66
C ALA A 36 6.64 6.98 4.21
N ALA A 37 5.31 6.85 4.29
CA ALA A 37 4.44 7.89 4.83
C ALA A 37 4.69 8.14 6.34
N SER A 38 5.01 7.09 7.11
CA SER A 38 5.33 7.22 8.55
C SER A 38 6.71 7.83 8.80
N SER A 39 7.59 7.81 7.80
CA SER A 39 8.94 8.40 7.86
C SER A 39 8.98 9.85 7.39
N LEU A 40 7.85 10.42 6.97
CA LEU A 40 7.77 11.84 6.65
C LEU A 40 7.98 12.68 7.93
N PRO A 41 8.73 13.79 7.84
CA PRO A 41 8.88 14.70 8.96
C PRO A 41 7.54 15.36 9.31
N ASP A 42 7.48 15.95 10.49
CA ASP A 42 6.32 16.73 10.90
C ASP A 42 6.02 17.83 9.88
N LEU A 43 4.77 17.85 9.44
CA LEU A 43 4.31 18.80 8.44
C LEU A 43 4.05 20.16 9.12
N PRO A 44 4.40 21.28 8.47
CA PRO A 44 4.36 22.61 9.08
C PRO A 44 2.94 23.15 9.37
N THR A 45 1.90 22.40 9.03
CA THR A 45 0.51 22.81 9.21
C THR A 45 -0.27 21.67 9.85
N GLU A 46 -1.01 21.97 10.92
CA GLU A 46 -1.88 20.98 11.61
C GLU A 46 -2.81 20.26 10.63
N ARG A 47 -3.36 20.98 9.64
CA ARG A 47 -4.18 20.40 8.58
C ARG A 47 -3.45 19.29 7.82
N HIS A 48 -2.20 19.52 7.43
CA HIS A 48 -1.40 18.53 6.69
C HIS A 48 -1.04 17.34 7.59
N GLN A 49 -0.73 17.58 8.86
CA GLN A 49 -0.45 16.52 9.83
C GLN A 49 -1.69 15.64 10.09
N MET A 50 -2.88 16.26 10.20
CA MET A 50 -4.16 15.55 10.30
C MET A 50 -4.45 14.73 9.03
N MET A 51 -4.23 15.31 7.85
CA MET A 51 -4.39 14.60 6.57
C MET A 51 -3.46 13.39 6.48
N LEU A 52 -2.19 13.53 6.87
CA LEU A 52 -1.23 12.42 6.90
C LEU A 52 -1.64 11.34 7.90
N SER A 53 -2.07 11.74 9.10
CA SER A 53 -2.54 10.82 10.13
C SER A 53 -3.76 10.01 9.66
N ASN A 54 -4.73 10.68 9.04
CA ASN A 54 -5.92 10.02 8.48
C ASN A 54 -5.55 9.09 7.32
N ALA A 55 -4.62 9.50 6.45
CA ALA A 55 -4.14 8.64 5.36
C ALA A 55 -3.45 7.38 5.91
N LEU A 56 -2.58 7.52 6.92
CA LEU A 56 -1.92 6.41 7.59
C LEU A 56 -2.91 5.46 8.26
N LEU A 57 -3.95 5.99 8.91
CA LEU A 57 -5.02 5.18 9.50
C LEU A 57 -5.74 4.36 8.43
N ASN A 58 -6.17 5.01 7.34
CA ASN A 58 -6.84 4.32 6.23
C ASN A 58 -5.96 3.24 5.61
N MET A 59 -4.66 3.51 5.39
CA MET A 59 -3.74 2.50 4.87
C MET A 59 -3.59 1.29 5.79
N ARG A 60 -3.54 1.51 7.12
CA ARG A 60 -3.48 0.42 8.11
C ARG A 60 -4.76 -0.42 8.11
N ILE A 61 -5.94 0.22 7.99
CA ILE A 61 -7.22 -0.46 7.84
C ILE A 61 -7.24 -1.29 6.55
N SER A 62 -6.85 -0.71 5.41
CA SER A 62 -6.77 -1.45 4.14
C SER A 62 -5.83 -2.65 4.24
N LYS A 63 -4.71 -2.52 4.95
CA LYS A 63 -3.79 -3.64 5.17
C LYS A 63 -4.45 -4.74 5.99
N ALA A 64 -5.14 -4.39 7.08
CA ALA A 64 -5.84 -5.37 7.90
C ALA A 64 -6.92 -6.12 7.09
N LEU A 65 -7.72 -5.40 6.30
CA LEU A 65 -8.72 -5.99 5.41
C LEU A 65 -8.08 -6.93 4.37
N LEU A 66 -6.95 -6.53 3.78
CA LEU A 66 -6.21 -7.36 2.84
C LEU A 66 -5.67 -8.63 3.49
N SER A 67 -5.11 -8.53 4.70
CA SER A 67 -4.64 -9.69 5.46
C SER A 67 -5.78 -10.64 5.83
N VAL A 68 -6.98 -10.14 6.15
CA VAL A 68 -8.18 -10.97 6.38
C VAL A 68 -8.63 -11.64 5.09
N ALA A 69 -8.67 -10.92 3.96
CA ALA A 69 -9.02 -11.48 2.66
C ALA A 69 -8.04 -12.57 2.20
N LEU A 70 -6.76 -12.43 2.54
CA LEU A 70 -5.70 -13.41 2.28
C LEU A 70 -5.69 -14.59 3.26
N SER A 71 -6.21 -14.40 4.48
CA SER A 71 -6.30 -15.49 5.44
C SER A 71 -7.23 -16.55 4.88
N ALA A 72 -6.73 -17.78 4.69
CA ALA A 72 -7.51 -18.89 4.17
C ALA A 72 -8.79 -19.02 5.02
N SER A 73 -9.94 -18.67 4.44
CA SER A 73 -11.21 -18.78 5.14
C SER A 73 -11.45 -20.24 5.47
N SER A 74 -11.37 -20.60 6.75
CA SER A 74 -11.85 -21.89 7.25
C SER A 74 -13.37 -21.90 7.44
N VAL A 75 -14.08 -20.86 7.00
CA VAL A 75 -15.54 -20.78 7.08
C VAL A 75 -16.08 -20.62 5.68
N ALA A 76 -16.34 -21.77 5.05
CA ALA A 76 -17.33 -21.83 4.00
C ALA A 76 -18.67 -21.42 4.63
N VAL A 77 -19.13 -20.20 4.35
CA VAL A 77 -20.53 -19.86 4.61
C VAL A 77 -21.33 -20.64 3.56
N PRO A 78 -22.14 -21.64 3.95
CA PRO A 78 -22.99 -22.33 2.99
C PRO A 78 -23.93 -21.31 2.34
N VAL A 79 -23.99 -21.34 1.00
CA VAL A 79 -24.96 -20.62 0.20
C VAL A 79 -26.33 -21.28 0.35
#